data_AF-A0A7J5BS53-F1
#
_entry.id   AF-A0A7J5BS53-F1
#
_cell.length_a   1.000
_cell.length_b   1.000
_cell.length_c   1.000
_cell.angle_alpha   90.00
_cell.angle_beta   90.00
_cell.angle_gamma   90.00
#
_symmetry.space_group_name_H-M   'P 1'
#
loop_
_entity.id
_entity.type
_entity.pdbx_description
1 polymer ?
#
loop_
_entity_poly.entity_id
_entity_poly.type
_entity_poly.pdbx_seq_one_letter_code
_entity_poly.pdbx_strand_id
1 'polypeptide(L)'
;MRIGGRWAAGSPPPRGLPTAMLDALRAAERTLPGGEWTLTWLEDRPVVEHDSGYRLALGPDGHVHGDAPGAEESDAPAWDDEDEDDLFPDRPTSD
;
A
#
# COMPACT_ATOMS: atom_id res chain seq x y z
N MET A 1 -15.38 -10.39 6.65
CA MET A 1 -13.90 -10.50 6.65
C MET A 1 -13.49 -11.78 7.35
N ARG A 2 -12.60 -12.58 6.77
CA ARG A 2 -12.01 -13.79 7.39
C ARG A 2 -10.48 -13.62 7.37
N ILE A 3 -9.85 -13.67 8.54
CA ILE A 3 -8.39 -13.66 8.67
C ILE A 3 -7.91 -15.09 8.35
N GLY A 4 -7.08 -15.22 7.32
CA GLY A 4 -6.59 -16.50 6.78
C GLY A 4 -5.38 -17.06 7.53
N GLY A 5 -4.71 -16.23 8.34
CA GLY A 5 -3.57 -16.62 9.18
C GLY A 5 -2.33 -15.78 8.91
N ARG A 6 -1.36 -15.86 9.82
CA ARG A 6 -0.03 -15.24 9.67
C ARG A 6 1.04 -16.32 9.48
N TRP A 7 2.09 -16.05 8.71
CA TRP A 7 3.26 -16.92 8.57
C TRP A 7 4.53 -16.10 8.35
N ALA A 8 5.70 -16.67 8.64
CA ALA A 8 6.97 -15.99 8.40
C ALA A 8 7.29 -15.91 6.90
N ALA A 9 7.91 -14.81 6.46
CA ALA A 9 8.52 -14.71 5.13
C ALA A 9 9.55 -15.84 4.92
N GLY A 10 9.46 -16.53 3.78
CA GLY A 10 10.23 -17.72 3.45
C GLY A 10 9.64 -19.04 3.99
N SER A 11 8.56 -19.00 4.77
CA SER A 11 7.81 -20.20 5.17
C SER A 11 6.72 -20.57 4.15
N PRO A 12 6.28 -21.84 4.12
CA PRO A 12 5.23 -22.28 3.21
C PRO A 12 3.93 -21.51 3.49
N PRO A 13 3.37 -20.79 2.50
CA PRO A 13 2.19 -19.99 2.70
C PRO A 13 0.93 -20.86 2.85
N PRO A 14 -0.16 -20.33 3.46
CA PRO A 14 -1.39 -21.07 3.68
C PRO A 14 -2.01 -21.56 2.36
N ARG A 15 -2.61 -22.77 2.41
CA ARG A 15 -3.22 -23.41 1.23
C ARG A 15 -4.39 -22.57 0.71
N GLY A 16 -4.40 -22.26 -0.58
CA GLY A 16 -5.47 -21.51 -1.24
C GLY A 16 -5.01 -20.28 -2.03
N LEU A 17 -3.71 -19.95 -2.02
CA LEU A 17 -3.18 -18.84 -2.80
C LEU A 17 -2.98 -19.25 -4.27
N PRO A 18 -3.44 -18.44 -5.24
CA PRO A 18 -3.21 -18.69 -6.66
C PRO A 18 -1.72 -18.51 -7.02
N THR A 19 -1.30 -19.14 -8.12
CA THR A 19 0.10 -19.12 -8.57
C THR A 19 0.63 -17.70 -8.77
N ALA A 20 -0.19 -16.77 -9.28
CA ALA A 20 0.19 -15.36 -9.43
C ALA A 20 0.59 -14.71 -8.09
N MET A 21 -0.14 -15.02 -7.01
CA MET A 21 0.16 -14.50 -5.68
C MET A 21 1.45 -15.11 -5.12
N LEU A 22 1.70 -16.40 -5.38
CA LEU A 22 2.93 -17.07 -4.96
C LEU A 22 4.16 -16.49 -5.66
N ASP A 23 4.04 -16.15 -6.95
CA ASP A 23 5.12 -15.53 -7.71
C ASP A 23 5.42 -14.11 -7.19
N ALA A 24 4.37 -13.32 -6.96
CA ALA A 24 4.48 -11.99 -6.38
C ALA A 24 5.09 -12.00 -4.96
N LEU A 25 4.67 -12.94 -4.10
CA LEU A 25 5.26 -13.16 -2.77
C LEU A 25 6.77 -13.43 -2.89
N ARG A 26 7.18 -14.36 -3.76
CA ARG A 26 8.61 -14.66 -3.97
C ARG A 26 9.40 -13.48 -4.49
N ALA A 27 8.79 -12.65 -5.35
CA ALA A 27 9.42 -11.42 -5.83
C ALA A 27 9.60 -10.41 -4.69
N ALA A 28 8.57 -10.19 -3.89
CA ALA A 28 8.60 -9.31 -2.74
C ALA A 28 9.60 -9.79 -1.66
N GLU A 29 9.65 -11.09 -1.38
CA GLU A 29 10.60 -11.68 -0.41
C GLU A 29 12.07 -11.54 -0.82
N ARG A 30 12.37 -11.26 -2.10
CA ARG A 30 13.74 -10.94 -2.54
C ARG A 30 14.14 -9.51 -2.22
N THR A 31 13.17 -8.61 -2.10
CA THR A 31 13.39 -7.18 -1.87
C THR A 31 13.15 -6.76 -0.43
N LEU A 32 12.27 -7.47 0.27
CA LEU A 32 11.90 -7.19 1.65
C LEU A 32 12.86 -7.85 2.64
N PRO A 33 13.11 -7.23 3.80
CA PRO A 33 13.76 -7.91 4.90
C PRO A 33 12.87 -9.07 5.41
N GLY A 34 13.47 -10.03 6.13
CA GLY A 34 12.68 -11.07 6.79
C GLY A 34 11.60 -10.47 7.71
N GLY A 35 10.49 -11.17 7.90
CA GLY A 35 9.35 -10.68 8.67
C GLY A 35 8.18 -11.66 8.67
N GLU A 36 6.99 -11.15 8.97
CA GLU A 36 5.75 -11.92 8.98
C GLU A 36 4.78 -11.40 7.92
N TRP A 37 4.13 -12.32 7.21
CA TRP A 37 3.02 -12.09 6.31
C TRP A 37 1.70 -12.39 7.01
N THR A 38 0.69 -11.57 6.77
CA THR A 38 -0.67 -11.73 7.26
C THR A 38 -1.63 -11.85 6.09
N LEU A 39 -2.36 -12.97 5.98
CA LEU A 39 -3.40 -13.18 4.97
C LEU A 39 -4.77 -12.76 5.49
N THR A 40 -5.43 -11.93 4.70
CA THR A 40 -6.81 -11.53 4.88
C THR A 40 -7.60 -11.83 3.62
N TRP A 41 -8.83 -12.31 3.77
CA TRP A 41 -9.75 -12.50 2.65
C TRP A 41 -10.76 -11.34 2.60
N LEU A 42 -10.67 -10.53 1.55
CA LEU A 42 -11.58 -9.44 1.25
C LEU A 42 -12.44 -9.82 0.05
N GLU A 43 -13.74 -10.03 0.26
CA GLU A 43 -14.68 -10.38 -0.82
C GLU A 43 -14.22 -11.59 -1.64
N ASP A 44 -13.82 -12.67 -0.97
CA ASP A 44 -13.25 -13.90 -1.58
C ASP A 44 -11.87 -13.72 -2.25
N ARG A 45 -11.28 -12.54 -2.15
CA ARG A 45 -9.94 -12.25 -2.70
C ARG A 45 -8.87 -12.27 -1.62
N PRO A 46 -7.76 -13.00 -1.83
CA PRO A 46 -6.65 -13.00 -0.90
C PRO A 46 -5.90 -11.67 -0.96
N VAL A 47 -5.62 -11.11 0.22
CA VAL A 47 -4.79 -9.93 0.42
C VAL A 47 -3.74 -10.30 1.47
N VAL A 48 -2.48 -10.14 1.14
CA VAL A 48 -1.37 -10.43 2.04
C VAL A 48 -0.61 -9.15 2.38
N GLU A 49 -0.38 -8.94 3.66
CA GLU A 49 0.30 -7.75 4.18
C GLU A 49 1.54 -8.19 4.95
N HIS A 50 2.68 -7.58 4.66
CA HIS A 50 3.94 -7.81 5.36
C HIS A 50 4.06 -6.84 6.53
N ASP A 51 4.69 -7.28 7.62
CA ASP A 51 5.01 -6.43 8.78
C ASP A 51 5.80 -5.17 8.41
N SER A 52 6.59 -5.20 7.33
CA SER A 52 7.28 -4.00 6.82
C SER A 52 6.36 -2.95 6.19
N GLY A 53 5.06 -3.23 6.05
CA GLY A 53 4.07 -2.37 5.40
C GLY A 53 3.87 -2.64 3.90
N TYR A 54 4.46 -3.70 3.35
CA TYR A 54 4.27 -4.10 1.95
C TYR A 54 3.01 -4.94 1.78
N ARG A 55 2.15 -4.61 0.83
CA ARG A 55 0.84 -5.27 0.65
C ARG A 55 0.70 -5.81 -0.76
N LEU A 56 0.29 -7.06 -0.89
CA LEU A 56 -0.09 -7.68 -2.17
C LEU A 56 -1.59 -8.00 -2.15
N ALA A 57 -2.33 -7.54 -3.15
CA ALA A 57 -3.76 -7.82 -3.28
C ALA A 57 -4.07 -8.41 -4.66
N LEU A 58 -4.94 -9.42 -4.71
CA LEU A 58 -5.43 -9.96 -5.97
C LEU A 58 -6.59 -9.08 -6.51
N GLY A 59 -6.38 -8.51 -7.68
CA GLY A 59 -7.37 -7.75 -8.43
C GLY A 59 -8.48 -8.63 -9.01
N PRO A 60 -9.64 -8.04 -9.34
CA PRO A 60 -10.75 -8.77 -9.96
C PRO A 60 -10.43 -9.31 -11.37
N ASP A 61 -9.47 -8.67 -12.03
CA ASP A 61 -8.86 -9.06 -13.32
C ASP A 61 -7.88 -10.24 -13.21
N GLY A 62 -7.55 -10.68 -11.99
CA GLY A 62 -6.62 -11.78 -11.73
C GLY A 62 -5.14 -11.37 -11.67
N HIS A 63 -4.83 -10.08 -11.80
CA HIS A 63 -3.48 -9.56 -11.56
C HIS A 63 -3.25 -9.28 -10.08
N VAL A 64 -2.00 -9.40 -9.64
CA VAL A 64 -1.60 -9.09 -8.26
C VAL A 64 -0.99 -7.70 -8.23
N HIS A 65 -1.55 -6.83 -7.41
CA HIS A 65 -1.05 -5.48 -7.18
C HIS A 65 -0.21 -5.47 -5.91
N GLY A 66 1.05 -5.04 -6.05
CA GLY A 66 1.95 -4.80 -4.94
C GLY A 66 2.01 -3.32 -4.60
N ASP A 67 1.69 -3.01 -3.37
CA ASP A 67 1.76 -1.68 -2.78
C ASP A 67 2.91 -1.65 -1.77
N ALA A 68 3.89 -0.80 -2.02
CA ALA A 68 5.05 -0.68 -1.17
C ALA A 68 4.81 0.41 -0.11
N PRO A 69 5.30 0.22 1.12
CA PRO A 69 5.19 1.24 2.16
C PRO A 69 5.90 2.51 1.68
N GLY A 70 5.20 3.63 1.66
CA GLY A 70 5.75 4.89 1.17
C GLY A 70 5.71 5.08 -0.34
N ALA A 71 4.97 4.24 -1.09
CA ALA A 71 4.29 4.73 -2.28
C ALA A 71 3.21 5.70 -1.77
N GLU A 72 3.65 6.90 -1.37
CA GLU A 72 2.76 7.99 -1.03
C GLU A 72 1.68 8.01 -2.10
N GLU A 73 0.43 7.95 -1.66
CA GLU A 73 -0.69 8.44 -2.42
C GLU A 73 -0.21 9.72 -3.08
N SER A 74 0.18 9.64 -4.36
CA SER A 74 0.14 10.78 -5.25
C SER A 74 -1.33 11.08 -5.56
N ASP A 75 -2.18 11.05 -4.53
CA ASP A 75 -3.25 12.00 -4.31
C ASP A 75 -2.58 13.21 -3.64
N ALA A 76 -1.56 13.76 -4.31
CA ALA A 76 -1.30 15.17 -4.10
C ALA A 76 -2.59 15.84 -4.60
N PRO A 77 -3.39 16.51 -3.74
CA PRO A 77 -4.23 17.54 -4.30
C PRO A 77 -3.26 18.41 -5.09
N ALA A 78 -3.50 18.54 -6.40
CA ALA A 78 -2.89 19.61 -7.15
C ALA A 78 -3.09 20.85 -6.29
N TRP A 79 -2.00 21.40 -5.78
CA TRP A 79 -2.03 22.68 -5.11
C TRP A 79 -2.75 23.59 -6.11
N ASP A 80 -3.99 23.95 -5.79
CA ASP A 80 -4.71 25.01 -6.48
C ASP A 80 -3.99 26.27 -6.03
N ASP A 81 -2.90 26.52 -6.74
CA ASP A 81 -1.94 27.60 -6.57
C ASP A 81 -2.61 28.83 -7.17
N GLU A 82 -3.66 29.36 -6.53
CA GLU A 82 -4.36 30.55 -7.03
C GLU A 82 -5.24 31.25 -5.97
N ASP A 83 -4.69 31.54 -4.77
CA ASP A 83 -5.24 32.59 -3.88
C ASP A 83 -4.17 33.10 -2.89
N GLU A 84 -3.11 33.75 -3.41
CA GLU A 84 -2.09 34.48 -2.61
C GLU A 84 -2.10 36.01 -2.83
N ASP A 85 -3.17 36.60 -3.38
CA ASP A 85 -3.17 38.01 -3.82
C ASP A 85 -3.93 39.01 -2.91
N ASP A 86 -4.27 38.68 -1.64
CA ASP A 86 -5.05 39.61 -0.78
C ASP A 86 -4.39 39.99 0.57
N LEU A 87 -3.13 39.62 0.86
CA LEU A 87 -2.57 39.86 2.21
C LEU A 87 -1.88 41.22 2.43
N PHE A 88 -1.65 42.07 1.42
CA PHE A 88 -1.04 43.40 1.70
C PHE A 88 -1.48 44.53 0.76
N PRO A 89 -2.60 45.22 1.06
CA PRO A 89 -2.70 46.65 0.80
C PRO A 89 -2.33 47.46 2.06
N ASP A 90 -1.17 48.12 1.96
CA ASP A 90 -0.72 49.37 2.60
C ASP A 90 -0.89 49.55 4.13
N ARG A 91 0.24 49.52 4.85
CA ARG A 91 0.33 50.14 6.19
C ARG A 91 0.16 51.66 6.03
N PRO A 92 -0.85 52.31 6.65
CA PRO A 92 -0.81 53.76 6.72
C PRO A 92 0.36 54.18 7.61
N THR A 93 1.28 54.93 7.01
CA THR A 93 2.37 55.64 7.70
C THR A 93 1.75 56.61 8.72
N SER A 94 2.20 56.57 9.97
CA SER A 94 1.84 57.54 11.02
C SER A 94 2.06 58.99 10.60
N ASP A 95 1.08 59.86 10.88
CA ASP A 95 1.25 61.23 11.37
C ASP A 95 0.16 61.51 12.42
#